data_AF-A0A416ZBZ4-F1
#
_entry.id   AF-A0A416ZBZ4-F1
#
_cell.length_a   1.000
_cell.length_b   1.000
_cell.length_c   1.000
_cell.angle_alpha   90.00
_cell.angle_beta   90.00
_cell.angle_gamma   90.00
#
_symmetry.space_group_name_H-M   'P 1'
#
loop_
_entity.id
_entity.type
_entity.pdbx_description
1 polymer ?
#
loop_
_entity_poly.entity_id
_entity_poly.type
_entity_poly.pdbx_seq_one_letter_code
_entity_poly.pdbx_strand_id
1 'polypeptide(L)'
;MEAARSLGMTHWQAMRKVVFPQAIKNSLPAIGNEFIINIKDSSVLCVVGVSDLMFMTRSVAGIYYKGTECYLIAAIVYLFLTYLSSLLLKAITGKMTAPDNTKRHQGNQTVDLGLPSSN
;
A
#
# COMPACT_ATOMS: atom_id res chain seq x y z
N MET A 1 0.83 10.29 24.88
CA MET A 1 2.12 9.88 25.51
C MET A 1 2.38 10.60 26.82
N GLU A 2 2.05 11.89 26.94
CA GLU A 2 2.28 12.68 28.16
C GLU A 2 1.56 12.14 29.40
N ALA A 3 0.31 11.69 29.29
CA ALA A 3 -0.43 11.07 30.40
C ALA A 3 0.22 9.78 30.97
N ALA A 4 0.87 8.97 30.14
CA ALA A 4 1.56 7.74 30.59
C ALA A 4 2.89 8.06 31.28
N ARG A 5 3.56 9.15 30.87
CA ARG A 5 4.74 9.68 31.56
C ARG A 5 4.37 10.28 32.92
N SER A 6 3.24 10.99 33.01
CA SER A 6 2.73 11.54 34.28
C SER A 6 2.23 10.48 35.27
N LEU A 7 1.91 9.28 34.79
CA LEU A 7 1.56 8.11 35.62
C LEU A 7 2.78 7.27 36.06
N GLY A 8 4.01 7.73 35.80
CA GLY A 8 5.24 7.02 36.19
C GLY A 8 5.52 5.74 35.38
N MET A 9 4.84 5.52 34.26
CA MET A 9 5.05 4.33 33.42
C MET A 9 6.37 4.47 32.65
N THR A 10 7.16 3.39 32.62
CA THR A 10 8.34 3.33 31.76
C THR A 10 7.94 3.42 30.29
N HIS A 11 8.82 3.95 29.44
CA HIS A 11 8.54 4.13 28.00
C HIS A 11 8.05 2.82 27.34
N TRP A 12 8.59 1.69 27.77
CA TRP A 12 8.20 0.37 27.30
C TRP A 12 6.80 -0.07 27.75
N GLN A 13 6.42 0.25 29.00
CA GLN A 13 5.07 0.00 29.51
C GLN A 13 4.03 0.88 28.79
N ALA A 14 4.36 2.14 28.53
CA ALA A 14 3.49 3.06 27.79
C ALA A 14 3.29 2.62 26.33
N MET A 15 4.37 2.19 25.66
CA MET A 15 4.31 1.73 24.28
C MET A 15 3.43 0.49 24.13
N ARG A 16 3.64 -0.53 24.97
CA ARG A 16 2.93 -1.81 24.87
C ARG A 16 1.47 -1.74 25.33
N LYS A 17 1.15 -0.96 26.36
CA LYS A 17 -0.21 -0.91 26.94
C LYS A 17 -1.10 0.16 26.33
N VAL A 18 -0.54 1.23 25.78
CA VAL A 18 -1.33 2.38 25.30
C VAL A 18 -1.18 2.54 23.79
N VAL A 19 0.05 2.76 23.31
CA VAL A 19 0.28 3.15 21.92
C VAL A 19 0.05 1.97 20.96
N PHE A 20 0.58 0.80 21.27
CA PHE A 20 0.50 -0.38 20.42
C PHE A 20 -0.95 -0.88 20.17
N PRO A 21 -1.78 -1.11 21.20
CA PRO A 21 -3.17 -1.52 20.98
C PRO A 21 -4.00 -0.45 20.28
N GLN A 22 -3.68 0.84 20.48
CA GLN A 22 -4.39 1.93 19.83
C GLN A 22 -3.97 2.08 18.36
N ALA A 23 -2.69 1.95 18.05
CA ALA A 23 -2.16 1.98 16.70
C ALA A 23 -2.69 0.83 15.84
N ILE A 24 -2.77 -0.39 16.40
CA ILE A 24 -3.32 -1.56 15.71
C ILE A 24 -4.81 -1.36 15.39
N LYS A 25 -5.61 -0.90 16.36
CA LYS A 25 -7.05 -0.66 16.14
C LYS A 25 -7.33 0.40 15.07
N ASN A 26 -6.44 1.37 14.91
CA ASN A 26 -6.58 2.40 13.88
C ASN A 26 -6.01 1.98 12.51
N SER A 27 -4.93 1.19 12.50
CA SER A 27 -4.24 0.83 11.25
C SER A 27 -4.85 -0.40 10.57
N LEU A 28 -5.39 -1.37 11.33
CA LEU A 28 -6.01 -2.57 10.76
C LEU A 28 -7.21 -2.28 9.85
N PRO A 29 -8.16 -1.37 10.20
CA PRO A 29 -9.25 -1.01 9.30
C PRO A 29 -8.76 -0.38 7.99
N ALA A 30 -7.73 0.47 8.07
CA ALA A 30 -7.14 1.13 6.90
C ALA A 30 -6.45 0.12 5.96
N ILE A 31 -5.65 -0.80 6.52
CA ILE A 31 -4.99 -1.88 5.77
C ILE A 31 -6.04 -2.81 5.12
N GLY A 32 -7.09 -3.17 5.87
CA GLY A 32 -8.16 -4.01 5.35
C GLY A 32 -8.90 -3.37 4.17
N ASN A 33 -9.18 -2.07 4.24
CA ASN A 33 -9.82 -1.34 3.16
C ASN A 33 -8.93 -1.30 1.90
N GLU A 34 -7.65 -0.99 2.05
CA GLU A 34 -6.71 -1.01 0.91
C GLU A 34 -6.49 -2.41 0.35
N PHE A 35 -6.51 -3.44 1.19
CA PHE A 35 -6.40 -4.83 0.74
C PHE A 35 -7.58 -5.24 -0.15
N ILE A 36 -8.81 -4.88 0.24
CA ILE A 36 -10.02 -5.15 -0.55
C ILE A 36 -9.96 -4.43 -1.90
N ILE A 37 -9.55 -3.15 -1.91
CA ILE A 37 -9.41 -2.36 -3.14
C ILE A 37 -8.37 -3.01 -4.07
N ASN A 38 -7.20 -3.39 -3.54
CA ASN A 38 -6.17 -4.04 -4.35
C ASN A 38 -6.60 -5.39 -4.91
N ILE A 39 -7.33 -6.21 -4.16
CA ILE A 39 -7.89 -7.48 -4.67
C ILE A 39 -8.90 -7.20 -5.80
N LYS A 40 -9.75 -6.19 -5.63
CA LYS A 40 -10.75 -5.82 -6.64
C LYS A 40 -10.10 -5.36 -7.93
N ASP A 41 -9.12 -4.46 -7.84
CA ASP A 41 -8.45 -3.89 -9.01
C ASP A 41 -7.58 -4.94 -9.72
N SER A 42 -6.88 -5.80 -8.98
CA SER A 42 -6.06 -6.87 -9.55
C SER A 42 -6.88 -7.97 -10.24
N SER A 43 -8.02 -8.35 -9.66
CA SER A 43 -8.91 -9.35 -10.26
C SER A 43 -9.59 -8.83 -11.53
N VAL A 44 -10.09 -7.59 -11.54
CA VAL A 44 -10.68 -6.97 -12.73
C VAL A 44 -9.64 -6.84 -13.85
N LEU A 45 -8.43 -6.38 -13.54
CA LEU A 45 -7.34 -6.27 -14.52
C LEU A 45 -6.95 -7.63 -15.10
N CYS A 46 -6.81 -8.67 -14.27
CA CYS A 46 -6.43 -10.00 -14.72
C CYS A 46 -7.50 -10.62 -15.63
N VAL A 47 -8.78 -10.52 -15.25
CA VAL A 47 -9.90 -11.05 -16.05
C VAL A 47 -9.99 -10.35 -17.41
N VAL A 48 -9.93 -9.02 -17.45
CA VAL A 48 -10.00 -8.28 -18.72
C VAL A 48 -8.77 -8.55 -19.57
N GLY A 49 -7.56 -8.46 -18.99
CA GLY A 49 -6.30 -8.64 -19.71
C GLY A 49 -6.12 -10.05 -20.29
N VAL A 50 -6.46 -11.09 -19.51
CA VAL A 50 -6.40 -12.48 -20.00
C VAL A 50 -7.45 -12.73 -21.07
N SER A 51 -8.68 -12.26 -20.88
CA SER A 51 -9.76 -12.47 -21.85
C SER A 51 -9.44 -11.83 -23.20
N ASP A 52 -8.94 -10.60 -23.19
CA ASP A 52 -8.60 -9.87 -24.41
C ASP A 52 -7.40 -10.51 -25.12
N LEU A 53 -6.38 -10.92 -24.36
CA LEU A 53 -5.22 -11.64 -24.91
C LEU A 53 -5.63 -12.98 -25.52
N MET A 54 -6.45 -13.78 -24.83
CA MET A 54 -6.88 -15.08 -25.33
C MET A 54 -7.72 -14.95 -26.60
N PHE A 55 -8.58 -13.92 -26.65
CA PHE A 55 -9.40 -13.63 -27.81
C PHE A 55 -8.54 -13.28 -29.03
N MET A 56 -7.59 -12.36 -28.86
CA MET A 56 -6.64 -11.99 -29.91
C MET A 56 -5.78 -13.18 -30.35
N THR A 57 -5.27 -13.97 -29.40
CA THR A 57 -4.43 -15.15 -29.70
C THR A 57 -5.20 -16.21 -30.48
N ARG A 58 -6.45 -16.52 -30.09
CA ARG A 58 -7.30 -17.49 -30.83
C ARG A 58 -7.67 -16.98 -32.22
N SER A 59 -7.94 -15.69 -32.35
CA SER A 59 -8.24 -15.07 -33.65
C SER A 59 -7.07 -15.22 -34.62
N VAL A 60 -5.85 -14.87 -34.17
CA VAL A 60 -4.64 -14.98 -35.00
C VAL A 60 -4.28 -16.44 -35.29
N ALA A 61 -4.38 -17.35 -34.31
CA ALA A 61 -4.09 -18.77 -34.51
C ALA A 61 -5.04 -19.45 -35.51
N GLY A 62 -6.31 -19.03 -35.54
CA GLY A 62 -7.29 -19.54 -36.51
C GLY A 62 -7.07 -19.04 -37.94
N ILE A 63 -6.47 -17.86 -38.11
CA ILE A 63 -6.21 -17.27 -39.45
C ILE A 63 -4.99 -17.92 -40.11
N TYR A 64 -3.91 -18.14 -39.35
CA TYR A 64 -2.62 -18.52 -39.95
C TYR A 64 -2.33 -20.04 -39.93
N TYR A 65 -3.14 -20.88 -39.26
CA TYR A 65 -2.95 -22.34 -39.11
C TYR A 65 -1.55 -22.79 -38.65
N LYS A 66 -0.70 -21.86 -38.20
CA LYS A 66 0.66 -22.05 -37.72
C LYS A 66 0.71 -21.85 -36.21
N GLY A 67 0.42 -22.92 -35.48
CA GLY A 67 0.37 -22.89 -34.02
C GLY A 67 1.68 -22.43 -33.38
N THR A 68 2.83 -22.90 -33.87
CA THR A 68 4.15 -22.65 -33.26
C THR A 68 4.55 -21.18 -33.25
N GLU A 69 4.31 -20.44 -34.33
CA GLU A 69 4.60 -19.00 -34.43
C GLU A 69 3.62 -18.18 -33.57
N CYS A 70 2.35 -18.58 -33.52
CA CYS A 70 1.34 -17.93 -32.67
C CYS A 70 1.61 -18.09 -31.17
N TYR A 71 2.06 -19.28 -30.73
CA TYR A 71 2.43 -19.49 -29.33
C TYR A 71 3.67 -18.68 -28.92
N LEU A 72 4.62 -18.45 -29.84
CA LEU A 72 5.80 -17.61 -29.57
C LEU A 72 5.40 -16.14 -29.39
N ILE A 73 4.51 -15.62 -30.23
CA ILE A 73 3.94 -14.27 -30.06
C ILE A 73 3.13 -14.18 -28.76
N ALA A 74 2.32 -15.18 -28.45
CA ALA A 74 1.58 -15.24 -27.18
C ALA A 74 2.52 -15.22 -25.96
N ALA A 75 3.67 -15.90 -26.03
CA ALA A 75 4.69 -15.86 -24.98
C ALA A 75 5.30 -14.47 -24.80
N ILE A 76 5.56 -13.74 -25.89
CA ILE A 76 6.05 -12.34 -25.83
C ILE A 76 4.99 -11.43 -25.21
N VAL A 77 3.71 -11.58 -25.59
CA VAL A 77 2.63 -10.77 -25.01
C VAL A 77 2.39 -11.13 -23.54
N TYR A 78 2.51 -12.41 -23.17
CA TYR A 78 2.46 -12.84 -21.77
C TYR A 78 3.61 -12.26 -20.95
N LEU A 79 4.82 -12.19 -21.52
CA LEU A 79 5.97 -11.50 -20.91
C LEU A 79 5.69 -10.00 -20.73
N PHE A 80 5.08 -9.35 -21.73
CA PHE A 80 4.69 -7.94 -21.66
C PHE A 80 3.62 -7.69 -20.59
N LEU A 81 2.59 -8.54 -20.49
CA LEU A 81 1.60 -8.46 -19.42
C LEU A 81 2.23 -8.66 -18.04
N THR A 82 3.15 -9.61 -17.91
CA THR A 82 3.88 -9.87 -16.67
C THR A 82 4.71 -8.65 -16.26
N TYR A 83 5.33 -7.98 -17.23
CA TYR A 83 6.03 -6.72 -17.03
C TYR A 83 5.08 -5.58 -16.62
N LEU A 84 3.94 -5.45 -17.30
CA LEU A 84 2.93 -4.43 -17.00
C LEU A 84 2.33 -4.61 -15.60
N SER A 85 2.08 -5.85 -15.20
CA SER A 85 1.62 -6.20 -13.86
C SER A 85 2.66 -5.84 -12.79
N SER A 86 3.94 -6.12 -13.05
CA SER A 86 5.06 -5.70 -12.19
C SER A 86 5.19 -4.18 -12.08
N LEU A 87 4.92 -3.46 -13.17
CA LEU A 87 4.92 -1.99 -13.20
C LEU A 87 3.75 -1.41 -12.40
N LEU A 88 2.57 -2.01 -12.50
CA LEU A 88 1.40 -1.59 -11.73
C LEU A 88 1.63 -1.77 -10.24
N LEU A 89 2.22 -2.91 -9.85
CA LEU A 89 2.67 -3.18 -8.48
C LEU A 89 3.64 -2.10 -7.98
N LYS A 90 4.65 -1.75 -8.79
CA LYS A 90 5.58 -0.65 -8.51
C LYS A 90 4.89 0.72 -8.41
N ALA A 91 3.90 1.00 -9.27
CA ALA A 91 3.17 2.27 -9.25
C ALA A 91 2.31 2.40 -7.98
N ILE A 92 1.67 1.31 -7.55
CA ILE A 92 0.87 1.25 -6.33
C ILE A 92 1.78 1.40 -5.10
N THR A 93 2.89 0.66 -5.02
CA THR A 93 3.87 0.80 -3.94
C THR A 93 4.57 2.16 -3.94
N GLY A 94 4.79 2.76 -5.11
CA GLY A 94 5.31 4.12 -5.28
C GLY A 94 4.37 5.17 -4.71
N LYS A 95 3.05 4.97 -4.82
CA LYS A 95 2.03 5.85 -4.22
C LYS A 95 1.93 5.70 -2.70
N MET A 96 2.30 4.54 -2.13
CA MET A 96 2.35 4.32 -0.68
C MET A 96 3.63 4.85 -0.02
N THR A 97 4.67 5.15 -0.79
CA THR A 97 5.87 5.82 -0.27
C THR A 97 5.66 7.34 -0.33
N ALA A 98 4.62 7.84 0.35
CA ALA A 98 4.52 9.27 0.65
C ALA A 98 5.58 9.61 1.72
N PRO A 99 6.34 10.72 1.58
CA PRO A 99 7.40 11.07 2.50
C PRO A 99 6.83 11.30 3.91
N ASP A 100 7.32 10.50 4.86
CA ASP A 100 7.09 10.66 6.29
C ASP A 100 7.49 12.08 6.73
N ASN A 101 6.49 12.95 6.89
CA ASN A 101 6.62 14.32 7.40
C ASN A 101 6.36 14.40 8.92
N THR A 102 6.55 13.32 9.67
CA THR A 102 6.25 13.24 11.13
C THR A 102 7.26 14.01 12.02
N LYS A 103 8.08 14.92 11.48
CA LYS A 103 9.14 15.62 12.25
C LYS A 103 8.84 17.09 12.60
N ARG A 104 7.64 17.63 12.34
CA ARG A 104 7.43 19.11 12.37
C ARG A 104 6.75 19.73 13.61
N HIS A 105 6.31 18.96 14.62
CA HIS A 105 5.55 19.57 15.74
C HIS A 105 6.07 19.36 17.18
N GLN A 106 7.28 18.81 17.40
CA GLN A 106 7.85 18.71 18.77
C GLN A 106 8.73 19.90 19.20
N GLY A 107 8.73 21.01 18.45
CA GLY A 107 9.67 22.12 18.66
C GLY A 107 9.16 23.35 19.42
N ASN A 108 7.90 23.44 19.87
CA ASN A 108 7.37 24.75 20.33
C ASN A 108 6.40 24.73 21.53
N GLN A 109 6.66 23.95 22.58
CA GLN A 109 5.77 23.95 23.76
C GLN A 109 6.49 24.05 25.13
N THR A 110 7.59 24.81 25.21
CA THR A 110 8.31 25.03 26.49
C THR A 110 8.32 26.47 27.00
N VAL A 111 7.45 27.39 26.55
CA VAL A 111 7.49 28.78 27.08
C VAL A 111 6.11 29.39 27.34
N ASP A 112 5.21 28.66 27.98
CA ASP A 112 4.04 29.28 28.63
C ASP A 112 3.65 28.56 29.93
N LEU A 113 4.62 28.42 30.84
CA LEU A 113 4.37 28.04 32.23
C LEU A 113 4.17 29.32 33.04
N GLY A 114 3.05 30.02 32.81
CA GLY A 114 2.61 31.20 33.56
C GLY A 114 2.47 30.95 35.06
N LEU A 115 3.61 30.88 35.76
CA LEU A 115 3.73 30.89 37.20
C LEU A 115 3.55 32.33 37.69
N PRO A 116 2.76 32.56 38.75
CA PRO A 116 2.55 33.89 39.30
C PRO A 116 3.84 34.40 39.93
N SER A 117 4.35 35.53 39.44
CA SER A 117 5.38 36.30 40.13
C SER A 117 4.73 37.11 41.25
N SER A 118 4.98 36.66 42.48
CA SER A 118 4.74 37.39 43.73
C SER A 118 5.45 38.75 43.72
N ASN A 119 4.68 39.83 43.87
CA ASN A 119 5.03 41.03 44.64
C ASN A 119 3.77 41.91 44.80
#